data_AF-A0AAV9IZ76-F1
#
_entry.id   AF-A0AAV9IZ76-F1
#
_cell.length_a   1.000
_cell.length_b   1.000
_cell.length_c   1.000
_cell.angle_alpha   90.00
_cell.angle_beta   90.00
_cell.angle_gamma   90.00
#
_symmetry.space_group_name_H-M   'P 1'
#
loop_
_entity.id
_entity.type
_entity.pdbx_description
1 polymer ?
#
loop_
_entity_poly.entity_id
_entity_poly.type
_entity_poly.pdbx_seq_one_letter_code
_entity_poly.pdbx_strand_id
1 'polypeptide(L)'
;MDAMTKWHPTQSTPRSPDDTLAVLDDGPRTLDLHASSAEELRLAGVYTRSCTTLQLLDGYRSDQDDSEADEDDGYLQTERRYHDNGTTSYYRTFARRRRATGVHATEPDAFYERLVEEKHFDPSGVCRVDVHFALGQPYLYRKHYYPNQRLKSERMFFVEDEESMRCRKAGHWRTYYDNGNIQSEIVYNKDGVRCGFCKRYGPDGTVEWVKDYSGEQQKRVQAFNAKRSSVDIGVAEAAHALGLSGQWCAHVVNRTYRSKCAPLHPDWRRTAGQKHSQSWDEARRTEEFIQLSRAREVLLKYLEEHPAACACEHG
;
A
#
# COMPACT_ATOMS: atom_id res chain seq x y z
N MET A 1 82.30 56.75 2.26
CA MET A 1 81.75 55.38 2.16
C MET A 1 80.26 55.52 2.30
N ASP A 2 79.64 55.73 1.14
CA ASP A 2 78.23 56.01 0.92
C ASP A 2 77.33 54.81 1.22
N ALA A 3 76.15 55.07 1.80
CA ALA A 3 74.94 54.30 1.52
C ALA A 3 73.72 55.20 1.77
N MET A 4 73.15 55.65 0.65
CA MET A 4 71.98 56.51 0.55
C MET A 4 70.67 55.78 0.87
N THR A 5 69.75 56.57 1.41
CA THR A 5 68.30 56.42 1.41
C THR A 5 67.74 56.08 0.03
N LYS A 6 66.77 55.16 -0.07
CA LYS A 6 65.41 55.39 -0.64
C LYS A 6 64.62 54.10 -0.82
N TRP A 7 63.49 54.05 -0.13
CA TRP A 7 62.31 53.26 -0.44
C TRP A 7 61.55 53.96 -1.58
N HIS A 8 61.17 53.22 -2.63
CA HIS A 8 60.14 53.65 -3.59
C HIS A 8 59.20 52.48 -3.91
N PRO A 9 57.86 52.70 -3.88
CA PRO A 9 56.87 51.72 -4.25
C PRO A 9 56.70 51.68 -5.77
N THR A 10 56.71 50.49 -6.37
CA THR A 10 56.36 50.32 -7.79
C THR A 10 54.84 50.27 -7.95
N GLN A 11 54.36 51.24 -8.73
CA GLN A 11 52.97 51.53 -9.05
C GLN A 11 52.31 50.43 -9.88
N SER A 12 51.03 50.24 -9.61
CA SER A 12 50.05 49.56 -10.45
C SER A 12 49.84 50.33 -11.75
N THR A 13 49.92 49.64 -12.89
CA THR A 13 49.39 50.12 -14.17
C THR A 13 48.14 49.30 -14.55
N PRO A 14 47.03 49.96 -14.94
CA PRO A 14 45.82 49.28 -15.38
C PRO A 14 45.99 48.79 -16.82
N ARG A 15 45.67 47.52 -17.09
CA ARG A 15 45.58 46.99 -18.47
C ARG A 15 44.19 47.30 -19.06
N SER A 16 44.24 47.76 -20.30
CA SER A 16 43.17 48.22 -21.19
C SER A 16 42.00 47.24 -21.35
N PRO A 17 40.76 47.72 -21.57
CA PRO A 17 39.60 46.89 -21.87
C PRO A 17 39.46 46.75 -23.39
N ASP A 18 40.23 45.86 -24.00
CA ASP A 18 40.01 45.43 -25.40
C ASP A 18 40.79 44.14 -25.64
N ASP A 19 40.36 43.04 -25.00
CA ASP A 19 40.68 41.70 -25.48
C ASP A 19 39.43 41.19 -26.21
N THR A 20 39.42 41.49 -27.50
CA THR A 20 38.55 40.91 -28.52
C THR A 20 38.47 39.39 -28.36
N LEU A 21 37.25 38.89 -28.13
CA LEU A 21 36.88 37.47 -28.23
C LEU A 21 37.25 36.94 -29.61
N ALA A 22 38.43 36.33 -29.72
CA ALA A 22 38.80 35.50 -30.85
C ALA A 22 38.01 34.19 -30.75
N VAL A 23 36.89 34.12 -31.47
CA VAL A 23 36.21 32.85 -31.76
C VAL A 23 37.15 32.04 -32.66
N LEU A 24 37.87 31.08 -32.08
CA LEU A 24 38.67 30.11 -32.82
C LEU A 24 37.94 28.76 -32.90
N ASP A 25 37.65 28.43 -34.15
CA ASP A 25 37.63 27.13 -34.81
C ASP A 25 36.46 26.14 -34.55
N ASP A 26 35.73 25.89 -35.65
CA ASP A 26 34.55 25.06 -35.89
C ASP A 26 34.98 23.65 -36.37
N GLY A 27 35.25 22.76 -35.43
CA GLY A 27 35.25 21.31 -35.64
C GLY A 27 34.18 20.65 -34.76
N PRO A 28 33.67 19.44 -35.10
CA PRO A 28 32.76 18.72 -34.22
C PRO A 28 33.49 18.35 -32.92
N ARG A 29 33.35 19.21 -31.90
CA ARG A 29 33.93 18.99 -30.58
C ARG A 29 33.21 17.83 -29.93
N THR A 30 33.90 16.70 -29.77
CA THR A 30 33.48 15.62 -28.88
C THR A 30 33.50 16.16 -27.44
N LEU A 31 32.32 16.28 -26.82
CA LEU A 31 32.16 16.71 -25.43
C LEU A 31 32.67 15.60 -24.49
N ASP A 32 33.74 15.88 -23.75
CA ASP A 32 34.27 14.96 -22.74
C ASP A 32 33.52 15.16 -21.41
N LEU A 33 32.66 14.19 -21.06
CA LEU A 33 31.82 14.24 -19.87
C LEU A 33 32.62 14.30 -18.55
N HIS A 34 33.87 13.86 -18.54
CA HIS A 34 34.68 13.76 -17.34
C HIS A 34 35.63 14.95 -17.17
N ALA A 35 36.08 15.56 -18.27
CA ALA A 35 37.00 16.70 -18.25
C ALA A 35 36.30 18.07 -18.30
N SER A 36 35.07 18.14 -18.82
CA SER A 36 34.35 19.41 -18.99
C SER A 36 33.87 20.03 -17.68
N SER A 37 33.88 21.35 -17.63
CA SER A 37 33.38 22.14 -16.51
C SER A 37 31.85 22.07 -16.41
N ALA A 38 31.30 22.38 -15.24
CA ALA A 38 29.85 22.35 -15.01
C ALA A 38 29.07 23.36 -15.89
N GLU A 39 29.72 24.45 -16.30
CA GLU A 39 29.12 25.47 -17.18
C GLU A 39 29.04 24.99 -18.63
N GLU A 40 30.10 24.34 -19.14
CA GLU A 40 30.14 23.76 -20.49
C GLU A 40 29.13 22.62 -20.64
N LEU A 41 29.00 21.75 -19.63
CA LEU A 41 28.02 20.65 -19.64
C LEU A 41 26.57 21.18 -19.62
N ARG A 42 26.30 22.28 -18.90
CA ARG A 42 24.99 22.95 -18.90
C ARG A 42 24.64 23.56 -20.25
N LEU A 43 25.60 24.21 -20.92
CA LEU A 43 25.41 24.75 -22.26
C LEU A 43 25.15 23.64 -23.29
N ALA A 44 25.76 22.46 -23.09
CA ALA A 44 25.57 21.30 -23.96
C ALA A 44 24.30 20.47 -23.67
N GLY A 45 23.49 20.84 -22.67
CA GLY A 45 22.28 20.10 -22.31
C GLY A 45 22.57 18.70 -21.75
N VAL A 46 23.76 18.49 -21.17
CA VAL A 46 24.15 17.23 -20.53
C VAL A 46 24.08 17.39 -19.01
N TYR A 47 23.25 16.56 -18.38
CA TYR A 47 22.80 16.74 -16.99
C TYR A 47 23.12 15.55 -16.08
N THR A 48 24.17 14.78 -16.37
CA THR A 48 24.49 13.60 -15.55
C THR A 48 25.93 13.56 -15.06
N ARG A 49 26.21 14.20 -13.91
CA ARG A 49 27.21 13.69 -12.97
C ARG A 49 26.69 13.73 -11.52
N SER A 50 26.58 12.56 -10.87
CA SER A 50 26.17 12.49 -9.47
C SER A 50 27.30 12.93 -8.54
N CYS A 51 27.10 14.01 -7.77
CA CYS A 51 27.97 14.34 -6.64
C CYS A 51 27.30 13.87 -5.34
N THR A 52 28.04 13.11 -4.52
CA THR A 52 27.60 12.63 -3.21
C THR A 52 28.38 13.36 -2.12
N THR A 53 27.68 13.95 -1.15
CA THR A 53 28.28 14.56 0.04
C THR A 53 27.73 13.85 1.29
N LEU A 54 28.63 13.32 2.12
CA LEU A 54 28.29 12.75 3.42
C LEU A 54 28.50 13.82 4.49
N GLN A 55 27.44 14.11 5.25
CA GLN A 55 27.48 14.94 6.45
C GLN A 55 27.25 14.03 7.66
N LEU A 56 28.28 13.90 8.50
CA LEU A 56 28.17 13.27 9.80
C LEU A 56 27.59 14.33 10.74
N LEU A 57 26.39 14.11 11.28
CA LEU A 57 25.83 15.00 12.29
C LEU A 57 26.31 14.52 13.65
N ASP A 58 27.22 15.27 14.27
CA ASP A 58 27.60 15.10 15.68
C ASP A 58 26.36 15.42 16.55
N GLY A 59 25.60 14.38 16.90
CA GLY A 59 24.60 14.49 17.95
C GLY A 59 25.32 14.57 19.29
N TYR A 60 25.17 15.70 19.98
CA TYR A 60 25.62 15.95 21.36
C TYR A 60 27.07 15.57 21.67
N ARG A 61 27.94 16.57 21.63
CA ARG A 61 29.27 16.52 22.23
C ARG A 61 29.14 16.44 23.76
N SER A 62 29.22 15.23 24.30
CA SER A 62 29.38 14.97 25.74
C SER A 62 30.82 15.24 26.17
N ASP A 63 31.33 16.44 25.90
CA ASP A 63 32.68 16.87 26.31
C ASP A 63 32.84 16.94 27.85
N GLN A 64 31.95 16.27 28.61
CA GLN A 64 31.92 16.12 30.07
C GLN A 64 31.60 14.68 30.53
N ASP A 65 31.60 13.67 29.66
CA ASP A 65 31.33 12.29 30.08
C ASP A 65 32.48 11.36 29.69
N ASP A 66 33.29 10.98 30.68
CA ASP A 66 34.41 10.03 30.58
C ASP A 66 33.89 8.57 30.46
N SER A 67 32.84 8.32 29.68
CA SER A 67 32.29 6.99 29.46
C SER A 67 32.88 6.34 28.20
N GLU A 68 33.35 5.11 28.36
CA GLU A 68 34.14 4.34 27.39
C GLU A 68 33.45 4.15 26.02
N ALA A 69 34.22 4.42 24.95
CA ALA A 69 34.23 3.88 23.57
C ALA A 69 33.08 2.99 23.00
N ASP A 70 31.81 3.25 23.33
CA ASP A 70 30.63 2.65 22.66
C ASP A 70 30.07 3.55 21.53
N GLU A 71 30.92 4.41 20.97
CA GLU A 71 30.50 5.67 20.33
C GLU A 71 29.73 5.52 18.99
N ASP A 72 29.84 4.43 18.24
CA ASP A 72 29.21 4.36 16.91
C ASP A 72 27.71 4.05 16.92
N ASP A 73 27.17 3.50 18.01
CA ASP A 73 25.78 3.01 18.10
C ASP A 73 24.76 4.14 18.39
N GLY A 74 24.95 5.30 17.75
CA GLY A 74 24.09 6.48 17.95
C GLY A 74 24.20 7.57 16.89
N TYR A 75 25.27 7.60 16.09
CA TYR A 75 25.46 8.66 15.11
C TYR A 75 24.51 8.53 13.92
N LEU A 76 23.86 9.64 13.59
CA LEU A 76 23.07 9.78 12.38
C LEU A 76 23.96 10.31 11.25
N GLN A 77 24.03 9.55 10.17
CA GLN A 77 24.73 9.94 8.96
C GLN A 77 23.72 10.45 7.95
N THR A 78 23.99 11.61 7.35
CA THR A 78 23.15 12.16 6.29
C THR A 78 23.93 12.18 4.97
N GLU A 79 23.45 11.41 4.01
CA GLU A 79 23.95 11.46 2.64
C GLU A 79 23.06 12.40 1.83
N ARG A 80 23.68 13.33 1.10
CA ARG A 80 23.02 14.20 0.15
C ARG A 80 23.62 13.99 -1.23
N ARG A 81 22.76 13.91 -2.24
CA ARG A 81 23.15 14.00 -3.64
C ARG A 81 22.46 15.19 -4.26
N TYR A 82 23.12 15.77 -5.24
CA TYR A 82 22.65 16.95 -5.93
C TYR A 82 22.39 16.62 -7.40
N HIS A 83 21.40 17.30 -7.97
CA HIS A 83 21.27 17.45 -9.41
C HIS A 83 22.38 18.36 -9.92
N ASP A 84 22.64 18.29 -11.22
CA ASP A 84 23.67 19.09 -11.88
C ASP A 84 23.40 20.61 -11.82
N ASN A 85 22.13 21.01 -11.63
CA ASN A 85 21.77 22.41 -11.39
C ASN A 85 22.11 22.91 -9.97
N GLY A 86 22.60 22.03 -9.09
CA GLY A 86 22.95 22.32 -7.70
C GLY A 86 21.81 22.14 -6.71
N THR A 87 20.58 21.83 -7.14
CA THR A 87 19.49 21.51 -6.22
C THR A 87 19.67 20.11 -5.66
N THR A 88 19.23 19.87 -4.43
CA THR A 88 19.27 18.53 -3.83
C THR A 88 18.44 17.58 -4.68
N SER A 89 18.99 16.44 -5.10
CA SER A 89 18.25 15.39 -5.82
C SER A 89 17.74 14.33 -4.88
N TYR A 90 18.52 14.05 -3.85
CA TYR A 90 18.28 12.97 -2.92
C TYR A 90 18.92 13.32 -1.59
N TYR A 91 18.24 13.02 -0.51
CA TYR A 91 18.93 12.85 0.76
C TYR A 91 18.37 11.67 1.52
N ARG A 92 19.24 11.03 2.29
CA ARG A 92 18.85 10.07 3.31
C ARG A 92 19.60 10.33 4.60
N THR A 93 18.94 10.08 5.71
CA THR A 93 19.53 10.01 7.03
C THR A 93 19.37 8.59 7.54
N PHE A 94 20.46 7.99 8.02
CA PHE A 94 20.48 6.61 8.52
C PHE A 94 21.38 6.49 9.74
N ALA A 95 21.11 5.50 10.57
CA ALA A 95 21.97 5.07 11.67
C ALA A 95 22.68 3.77 11.27
N ARG A 96 23.98 3.67 11.50
CA ARG A 96 24.70 2.42 11.29
C ARG A 96 24.48 1.52 12.52
N ARG A 97 23.97 0.31 12.32
CA ARG A 97 23.62 -0.64 13.39
C ARG A 97 24.35 -1.95 13.18
N ARG A 98 24.78 -2.58 14.26
CA ARG A 98 25.43 -3.89 14.20
C ARG A 98 24.40 -5.00 13.95
N ARG A 99 24.72 -5.94 13.06
CA ARG A 99 23.88 -7.12 12.82
C ARG A 99 23.92 -8.06 14.03
N ALA A 100 22.79 -8.70 14.33
CA ALA A 100 22.67 -9.64 15.44
C ALA A 100 23.36 -11.00 15.15
N THR A 101 23.51 -11.34 13.87
CA THR A 101 24.25 -12.53 13.42
C THR A 101 25.74 -12.30 13.68
N GLY A 102 26.26 -12.95 14.71
CA GLY A 102 27.60 -12.75 15.27
C GLY A 102 28.76 -13.05 14.32
N VAL A 103 29.05 -12.11 13.43
CA VAL A 103 30.31 -12.02 12.71
C VAL A 103 31.25 -11.10 13.50
N HIS A 104 32.56 -11.38 13.48
CA HIS A 104 33.55 -10.53 14.15
C HIS A 104 33.36 -9.07 13.73
N ALA A 105 33.45 -8.14 14.70
CA ALA A 105 33.17 -6.70 14.51
C ALA A 105 34.03 -6.02 13.42
N THR A 106 35.10 -6.68 12.99
CA THR A 106 36.04 -6.24 11.97
C THR A 106 35.61 -6.53 10.53
N GLU A 107 34.54 -7.31 10.30
CA GLU A 107 34.07 -7.56 8.94
C GLU A 107 33.17 -6.43 8.42
N PRO A 108 33.32 -6.00 7.15
CA PRO A 108 32.55 -4.90 6.57
C PRO A 108 31.03 -5.18 6.53
N ASP A 109 30.62 -6.45 6.57
CA ASP A 109 29.20 -6.85 6.61
C ASP A 109 28.64 -6.99 8.04
N ALA A 110 29.40 -6.62 9.07
CA ALA A 110 28.93 -6.66 10.46
C ALA A 110 27.87 -5.59 10.78
N PHE A 111 27.63 -4.65 9.87
CA PHE A 111 26.74 -3.51 10.08
C PHE A 111 25.72 -3.36 8.95
N TYR A 112 24.53 -2.83 9.27
CA TYR A 112 23.52 -2.41 8.32
C TYR A 112 23.13 -0.94 8.55
N GLU A 113 22.64 -0.29 7.49
CA GLU A 113 22.18 1.10 7.54
C GLU A 113 20.69 1.14 7.84
N ARG A 114 20.33 1.44 9.10
CA ARG A 114 18.95 1.66 9.49
C ARG A 114 18.50 3.03 9.00
N LEU A 115 17.65 3.04 7.99
CA LEU A 115 17.06 4.28 7.45
C LEU A 115 16.23 5.01 8.53
N VAL A 116 16.34 6.33 8.57
CA VAL A 116 15.53 7.22 9.44
C VAL A 116 14.60 8.06 8.59
N GLU A 117 15.16 8.72 7.57
CA GLU A 117 14.41 9.54 6.61
C GLU A 117 15.10 9.47 5.24
N GLU A 118 14.33 9.48 4.17
CA GLU A 118 14.79 9.57 2.79
C GLU A 118 13.84 10.46 2.00
N LYS A 119 14.37 11.45 1.27
CA LYS A 119 13.58 12.23 0.31
C LYS A 119 14.25 12.29 -1.05
N HIS A 120 13.40 12.29 -2.08
CA HIS A 120 13.80 12.44 -3.48
C HIS A 120 13.15 13.70 -4.03
N PHE A 121 13.93 14.53 -4.70
CA PHE A 121 13.47 15.76 -5.32
C PHE A 121 13.65 15.68 -6.84
N ASP A 122 12.76 16.35 -7.55
CA ASP A 122 12.97 16.60 -8.97
C ASP A 122 14.00 17.74 -9.20
N PRO A 123 14.47 17.95 -10.44
CA PRO A 123 15.41 19.04 -10.73
C PRO A 123 14.89 20.43 -10.36
N SER A 124 13.56 20.61 -10.29
CA SER A 124 12.96 21.88 -9.85
C SER A 124 13.02 22.10 -8.33
N GLY A 125 13.49 21.10 -7.56
CA GLY A 125 13.57 21.14 -6.11
C GLY A 125 12.28 20.72 -5.40
N VAL A 126 11.29 20.22 -6.14
CA VAL A 126 10.04 19.72 -5.55
C VAL A 126 10.26 18.30 -5.03
N CYS A 127 9.94 18.08 -3.75
CA CYS A 127 9.97 16.76 -3.14
C CYS A 127 8.92 15.86 -3.81
N ARG A 128 9.34 14.71 -4.35
CA ARG A 128 8.49 13.72 -5.03
C ARG A 128 8.17 12.54 -4.13
N VAL A 129 9.10 12.21 -3.26
CA VAL A 129 9.04 11.05 -2.36
C VAL A 129 9.61 11.47 -1.03
N ASP A 130 8.88 11.15 0.04
CA ASP A 130 9.30 11.33 1.43
C ASP A 130 9.01 10.03 2.16
N VAL A 131 10.06 9.43 2.70
CA VAL A 131 10.04 8.17 3.43
C VAL A 131 10.64 8.44 4.80
N HIS A 132 9.97 8.08 5.88
CA HIS A 132 10.55 8.19 7.21
C HIS A 132 10.03 7.09 8.14
N PHE A 133 10.86 6.72 9.09
CA PHE A 133 10.45 5.87 10.20
C PHE A 133 9.81 6.73 11.29
N ALA A 134 8.74 6.23 11.90
CA ALA A 134 8.25 6.82 13.14
C ALA A 134 9.30 6.67 14.25
N LEU A 135 9.46 7.73 15.05
CA LEU A 135 10.41 7.78 16.15
C LEU A 135 10.19 6.58 17.09
N GLY A 136 11.20 5.71 17.18
CA GLY A 136 11.18 4.53 18.06
C GLY A 136 10.15 3.45 17.68
N GLN A 137 9.58 3.47 16.46
CA GLN A 137 8.61 2.47 16.02
C GLN A 137 9.00 1.82 14.69
N PRO A 138 8.66 0.54 14.47
CA PRO A 138 8.91 -0.18 13.22
C PRO A 138 7.86 0.18 12.14
N TYR A 139 7.44 1.44 12.08
CA TYR A 139 6.50 1.93 11.08
C TYR A 139 7.20 2.84 10.11
N LEU A 140 7.15 2.46 8.84
CA LEU A 140 7.65 3.23 7.71
C LEU A 140 6.50 3.98 7.04
N TYR A 141 6.62 5.29 7.01
CA TYR A 141 5.69 6.21 6.38
C TYR A 141 6.26 6.56 5.01
N ARG A 142 5.44 6.42 3.97
CA ARG A 142 5.83 6.76 2.61
C ARG A 142 4.79 7.69 2.01
N LYS A 143 5.23 8.91 1.72
CA LYS A 143 4.46 9.96 1.06
C LYS A 143 5.01 10.18 -0.34
N HIS A 144 4.10 10.39 -1.28
CA HIS A 144 4.41 10.81 -2.64
C HIS A 144 3.70 12.13 -2.90
N TYR A 145 4.35 13.01 -3.66
CA TYR A 145 3.78 14.31 -4.03
C TYR A 145 3.72 14.49 -5.55
N TYR A 146 2.74 15.26 -5.98
CA TYR A 146 2.58 15.74 -7.35
C TYR A 146 3.57 16.89 -7.64
N PRO A 147 3.75 17.29 -8.92
CA PRO A 147 4.64 18.41 -9.27
C PRO A 147 4.21 19.74 -8.63
N ASN A 148 2.92 19.89 -8.36
CA ASN A 148 2.33 21.03 -7.65
C ASN A 148 2.47 20.95 -6.12
N GLN A 149 3.32 20.06 -5.60
CA GLN A 149 3.53 19.79 -4.16
C GLN A 149 2.32 19.25 -3.39
N ARG A 150 1.21 18.92 -4.05
CA ARG A 150 0.08 18.26 -3.39
C ARG A 150 0.39 16.80 -3.10
N LEU A 151 -0.15 16.30 -2.01
CA LEU A 151 -0.01 14.90 -1.62
C LEU A 151 -0.69 14.01 -2.67
N LYS A 152 0.05 13.06 -3.23
CA LYS A 152 -0.43 12.07 -4.21
C LYS A 152 -0.83 10.77 -3.54
N SER A 153 -0.05 10.33 -2.57
CA SER A 153 -0.39 9.17 -1.76
C SER A 153 0.36 9.18 -0.44
N GLU A 154 -0.27 8.64 0.59
CA GLU A 154 0.34 8.33 1.86
C GLU A 154 0.08 6.87 2.20
N ARG A 155 1.12 6.19 2.65
CA ARG A 155 1.10 4.77 2.95
C ARG A 155 1.89 4.51 4.20
N MET A 156 1.40 3.56 4.98
CA MET A 156 2.09 3.09 6.16
C MET A 156 2.43 1.62 6.02
N PHE A 157 3.64 1.27 6.43
CA PHE A 157 4.13 -0.09 6.41
C PHE A 157 4.64 -0.44 7.79
N PHE A 158 4.40 -1.66 8.22
CA PHE A 158 5.08 -2.25 9.36
C PHE A 158 6.32 -2.97 8.83
N VAL A 159 7.49 -2.61 9.34
CA VAL A 159 8.78 -3.21 8.98
C VAL A 159 9.00 -4.39 9.91
N GLU A 160 8.97 -5.60 9.34
CA GLU A 160 9.19 -6.84 10.10
C GLU A 160 10.67 -7.09 10.34
N ASP A 161 11.50 -6.67 9.38
CA ASP A 161 12.93 -6.81 9.42
C ASP A 161 13.57 -5.52 8.88
N GLU A 162 14.28 -4.80 9.74
CA GLU A 162 14.95 -3.54 9.40
C GLU A 162 16.18 -3.76 8.51
N GLU A 163 16.77 -4.94 8.57
CA GLU A 163 17.98 -5.30 7.82
C GLU A 163 17.66 -5.56 6.34
N SER A 164 16.70 -6.46 6.08
CA SER A 164 16.26 -6.75 4.71
C SER A 164 15.20 -5.76 4.18
N MET A 165 14.78 -4.81 5.01
CA MET A 165 13.66 -3.89 4.75
C MET A 165 12.36 -4.64 4.36
N ARG A 166 12.18 -5.86 4.89
CA ARG A 166 10.95 -6.62 4.67
C ARG A 166 9.81 -5.94 5.41
N CYS A 167 8.82 -5.52 4.64
CA CYS A 167 7.71 -4.75 5.15
C CYS A 167 6.36 -5.32 4.70
N ARG A 168 5.35 -5.08 5.54
CA ARG A 168 3.95 -5.41 5.27
C ARG A 168 3.08 -4.17 5.37
N LYS A 169 1.95 -4.18 4.67
CA LYS A 169 1.03 -3.04 4.68
C LYS A 169 0.44 -2.87 6.08
N ALA A 170 0.32 -1.64 6.55
CA ALA A 170 -0.29 -1.34 7.84
C ALA A 170 -1.04 -0.01 7.77
N GLY A 171 -1.95 0.21 8.71
CA GLY A 171 -2.59 1.51 8.92
C GLY A 171 -3.36 2.03 7.70
N HIS A 172 -3.41 3.35 7.56
CA HIS A 172 -4.15 4.03 6.51
C HIS A 172 -3.30 4.16 5.24
N TRP A 173 -3.90 3.78 4.12
CA TRP A 173 -3.39 3.99 2.78
C TRP A 173 -4.38 4.90 2.06
N ARG A 174 -3.92 6.11 1.73
CA ARG A 174 -4.74 7.07 0.99
C ARG A 174 -4.04 7.48 -0.29
N THR A 175 -4.81 7.58 -1.35
CA THR A 175 -4.38 8.20 -2.60
C THR A 175 -5.28 9.38 -2.90
N TYR A 176 -4.72 10.38 -3.57
CA TYR A 176 -5.39 11.63 -3.87
C TYR A 176 -5.26 11.92 -5.36
N TYR A 177 -6.25 12.60 -5.91
CA TYR A 177 -6.18 13.20 -7.24
C TYR A 177 -5.32 14.47 -7.20
N ASP A 178 -4.91 14.95 -8.38
CA ASP A 178 -4.09 16.17 -8.51
C ASP A 178 -4.83 17.45 -8.02
N ASN A 179 -6.16 17.42 -8.04
CA ASN A 179 -7.00 18.46 -7.46
C ASN A 179 -7.00 18.45 -5.92
N GLY A 180 -6.41 17.45 -5.27
CA GLY A 180 -6.37 17.26 -3.81
C GLY A 180 -7.53 16.42 -3.25
N ASN A 181 -8.52 16.06 -4.06
CA ASN A 181 -9.62 15.21 -3.63
C ASN A 181 -9.10 13.80 -3.34
N ILE A 182 -9.66 13.16 -2.31
CA ILE A 182 -9.33 11.78 -1.99
C ILE A 182 -9.81 10.85 -3.11
N GLN A 183 -8.92 10.00 -3.60
CA GLN A 183 -9.20 9.00 -4.61
C GLN A 183 -9.50 7.64 -3.97
N SER A 184 -8.72 7.25 -2.97
CA SER A 184 -8.96 5.99 -2.26
C SER A 184 -8.55 6.09 -0.81
N GLU A 185 -9.27 5.36 0.03
CA GLU A 185 -8.97 5.18 1.45
C GLU A 185 -9.08 3.69 1.77
N ILE A 186 -7.97 3.07 2.11
CA ILE A 186 -7.87 1.65 2.44
C ILE A 186 -7.21 1.56 3.81
N VAL A 187 -7.76 0.74 4.70
CA VAL A 187 -7.17 0.50 6.02
C VAL A 187 -6.67 -0.93 6.09
N TYR A 188 -5.46 -1.11 6.61
CA TYR A 188 -4.82 -2.40 6.83
C TYR A 188 -4.63 -2.64 8.32
N ASN A 189 -4.93 -3.86 8.77
CA ASN A 189 -4.61 -4.30 10.11
C ASN A 189 -3.10 -4.53 10.26
N LYS A 190 -2.68 -4.91 11.47
CA LYS A 190 -1.28 -5.24 11.71
C LYS A 190 -0.79 -6.31 10.73
N ASP A 191 -1.60 -7.29 10.35
CA ASP A 191 -1.29 -8.44 9.45
C ASP A 191 -1.28 -8.14 7.95
N GLY A 192 -1.42 -6.87 7.55
CA GLY A 192 -1.47 -6.51 6.13
C GLY A 192 -2.76 -6.94 5.44
N VAL A 193 -3.78 -7.32 6.20
CA VAL A 193 -5.12 -7.62 5.72
C VAL A 193 -5.98 -6.36 5.78
N ARG A 194 -6.76 -6.11 4.72
CA ARG A 194 -7.71 -4.98 4.71
C ARG A 194 -8.72 -5.12 5.85
N CYS A 195 -8.98 -4.04 6.56
CA CYS A 195 -9.94 -3.98 7.66
C CYS A 195 -10.77 -2.69 7.60
N GLY A 196 -11.86 -2.65 8.35
CA GLY A 196 -12.74 -1.47 8.41
C GLY A 196 -13.32 -1.07 7.05
N PHE A 197 -13.73 0.19 6.92
CA PHE A 197 -14.31 0.71 5.69
C PHE A 197 -13.22 1.11 4.70
N CYS A 198 -13.16 0.40 3.57
CA CYS A 198 -12.34 0.79 2.43
C CYS A 198 -13.24 1.45 1.37
N LYS A 199 -12.80 2.60 0.84
CA LYS A 199 -13.58 3.44 -0.07
C LYS A 199 -12.74 3.85 -1.28
N ARG A 200 -13.40 4.00 -2.43
CA ARG A 200 -12.84 4.65 -3.64
C ARG A 200 -13.82 5.69 -4.14
N TYR A 201 -13.28 6.82 -4.56
CA TYR A 201 -14.04 7.98 -5.01
C TYR A 201 -13.62 8.35 -6.44
N GLY A 202 -14.58 8.84 -7.22
CA GLY A 202 -14.33 9.45 -8.52
C GLY A 202 -13.70 10.84 -8.37
N PRO A 203 -13.19 11.45 -9.46
CA PRO A 203 -12.58 12.77 -9.44
C PRO A 203 -13.49 13.88 -8.86
N ASP A 204 -14.79 13.73 -9.07
CA ASP A 204 -15.86 14.64 -8.60
C ASP A 204 -16.26 14.40 -7.14
N GLY A 205 -15.62 13.46 -6.45
CA GLY A 205 -15.92 13.09 -5.06
C GLY A 205 -17.08 12.09 -4.90
N THR A 206 -17.67 11.62 -6.01
CA THR A 206 -18.70 10.57 -6.00
C THR A 206 -18.11 9.25 -5.49
N VAL A 207 -18.85 8.53 -4.65
CA VAL A 207 -18.39 7.25 -4.11
C VAL A 207 -18.57 6.17 -5.17
N GLU A 208 -17.47 5.66 -5.72
CA GLU A 208 -17.51 4.57 -6.71
C GLU A 208 -17.69 3.21 -6.04
N TRP A 209 -17.07 3.04 -4.87
CA TRP A 209 -17.03 1.74 -4.19
C TRP A 209 -16.81 1.91 -2.69
N VAL A 210 -17.58 1.14 -1.92
CA VAL A 210 -17.38 0.97 -0.48
C VAL A 210 -17.42 -0.51 -0.17
N LYS A 211 -16.47 -0.98 0.62
CA LYS A 211 -16.52 -2.30 1.22
C LYS A 211 -16.16 -2.23 2.68
N ASP A 212 -16.99 -2.88 3.49
CA ASP A 212 -16.74 -3.09 4.89
C ASP A 212 -15.96 -4.38 5.10
N TYR A 213 -14.74 -4.26 5.62
CA TYR A 213 -13.89 -5.35 6.07
C TYR A 213 -13.85 -5.43 7.61
N SER A 214 -14.85 -4.87 8.30
CA SER A 214 -15.03 -5.10 9.73
C SER A 214 -15.31 -6.59 9.99
N GLY A 215 -14.69 -7.12 11.04
CA GLY A 215 -14.83 -8.54 11.41
C GLY A 215 -16.28 -9.00 11.64
N GLU A 216 -17.23 -8.08 11.81
CA GLU A 216 -18.66 -8.34 11.91
C GLU A 216 -19.22 -9.05 10.66
N GLN A 217 -18.86 -8.56 9.46
CA GLN A 217 -19.31 -9.15 8.21
C GLN A 217 -18.70 -10.54 8.02
N GLN A 218 -17.40 -10.69 8.32
CA GLN A 218 -16.72 -11.99 8.26
C GLN A 218 -17.27 -12.99 9.27
N LYS A 219 -17.58 -12.58 10.51
CA LYS A 219 -18.27 -13.42 11.51
C LYS A 219 -19.66 -13.83 11.03
N ARG A 220 -20.44 -12.92 10.45
CA ARG A 220 -21.76 -13.25 9.87
C ARG A 220 -21.66 -14.24 8.71
N VAL A 221 -20.70 -14.05 7.81
CA VAL A 221 -20.45 -14.97 6.69
C VAL A 221 -19.96 -16.33 7.18
N GLN A 222 -19.07 -16.38 8.17
CA GLN A 222 -18.61 -17.63 8.78
C GLN A 222 -19.74 -18.35 9.52
N ALA A 223 -20.55 -17.64 10.31
CA ALA A 223 -21.72 -18.21 10.98
C ALA A 223 -22.74 -18.74 9.97
N PHE A 224 -22.96 -18.04 8.86
CA PHE A 224 -23.81 -18.49 7.77
C PHE A 224 -23.25 -19.75 7.09
N ASN A 225 -21.94 -19.78 6.79
CA ASN A 225 -21.29 -20.92 6.15
C ASN A 225 -21.19 -22.15 7.07
N ALA A 226 -20.99 -21.96 8.38
CA ALA A 226 -21.02 -23.05 9.36
C ALA A 226 -22.44 -23.66 9.49
N LYS A 227 -23.49 -22.84 9.43
CA LYS A 227 -24.89 -23.31 9.32
C LYS A 227 -25.19 -23.94 7.95
N ARG A 228 -24.42 -23.62 6.91
CA ARG A 228 -24.56 -24.22 5.58
C ARG A 228 -23.98 -25.63 5.55
N SER A 229 -22.82 -25.87 6.15
CA SER A 229 -22.16 -27.19 6.19
C SER A 229 -22.74 -28.16 7.22
N SER A 230 -23.48 -27.69 8.23
CA SER A 230 -24.06 -28.55 9.27
C SER A 230 -25.37 -29.25 8.86
N VAL A 231 -25.89 -28.98 7.65
CA VAL A 231 -27.20 -29.48 7.21
C VAL A 231 -27.07 -29.93 5.75
N ASP A 232 -26.18 -30.87 5.52
CA ASP A 232 -26.16 -31.68 4.30
C ASP A 232 -27.25 -32.75 4.45
N ILE A 233 -28.42 -32.47 3.86
CA ILE A 233 -29.57 -33.38 3.90
C ILE A 233 -29.40 -34.39 2.76
N GLY A 234 -29.47 -35.69 3.07
CA GLY A 234 -29.41 -36.74 2.05
C GLY A 234 -30.61 -36.70 1.09
N VAL A 235 -30.50 -37.30 -0.11
CA VAL A 235 -31.59 -37.31 -1.12
C VAL A 235 -32.89 -37.88 -0.54
N ALA A 236 -32.80 -38.94 0.28
CA ALA A 236 -33.96 -39.55 0.93
C ALA A 236 -34.62 -38.63 1.98
N GLU A 237 -33.82 -37.95 2.78
CA GLU A 237 -34.29 -36.98 3.79
C GLU A 237 -34.89 -35.73 3.12
N ALA A 238 -34.32 -35.29 2.00
CA ALA A 238 -34.83 -34.20 1.19
C ALA A 238 -36.20 -34.54 0.56
N ALA A 239 -36.37 -35.77 0.07
CA ALA A 239 -37.65 -36.25 -0.43
C ALA A 239 -38.70 -36.31 0.71
N HIS A 240 -38.31 -36.82 1.88
CA HIS A 240 -39.17 -36.86 3.06
C HIS A 240 -39.59 -35.45 3.53
N ALA A 241 -38.67 -34.48 3.55
CA ALA A 241 -38.98 -33.09 3.90
C ALA A 241 -40.03 -32.46 2.97
N LEU A 242 -39.95 -32.76 1.67
CA LEU A 242 -40.97 -32.35 0.69
C LEU A 242 -42.21 -33.25 0.66
N GLY A 243 -42.27 -34.29 1.49
CA GLY A 243 -43.38 -35.25 1.56
C GLY A 243 -43.54 -36.06 0.28
N LEU A 244 -42.44 -36.25 -0.46
CA LEU A 244 -42.40 -37.01 -1.68
C LEU A 244 -42.12 -38.48 -1.33
N SER A 245 -42.95 -39.38 -1.84
CA SER A 245 -42.76 -40.83 -1.78
C SER A 245 -42.75 -41.41 -3.20
N GLY A 246 -41.97 -42.47 -3.42
CA GLY A 246 -41.84 -43.12 -4.73
C GLY A 246 -40.93 -42.36 -5.70
N GLN A 247 -41.20 -42.48 -7.01
CA GLN A 247 -40.45 -41.77 -8.06
C GLN A 247 -41.03 -40.37 -8.28
N TRP A 248 -40.16 -39.39 -8.53
CA TRP A 248 -40.52 -37.98 -8.67
C TRP A 248 -39.70 -37.33 -9.78
N CYS A 249 -40.23 -36.28 -10.39
CA CYS A 249 -39.55 -35.51 -11.43
C CYS A 249 -39.38 -34.05 -10.99
N ALA A 250 -38.55 -33.31 -11.72
CA ALA A 250 -38.25 -31.90 -11.40
C ALA A 250 -39.52 -31.04 -11.32
N HIS A 251 -40.53 -31.33 -12.15
CA HIS A 251 -41.82 -30.64 -12.10
C HIS A 251 -42.56 -30.88 -10.77
N VAL A 252 -42.65 -32.14 -10.33
CA VAL A 252 -43.31 -32.52 -9.07
C VAL A 252 -42.59 -31.90 -7.88
N VAL A 253 -41.25 -31.95 -7.85
CA VAL A 253 -40.42 -31.32 -6.81
C VAL A 253 -40.68 -29.81 -6.72
N ASN A 254 -40.71 -29.12 -7.86
CA ASN A 254 -40.97 -27.68 -7.89
C ASN A 254 -42.40 -27.33 -7.46
N ARG A 255 -43.39 -28.14 -7.87
CA ARG A 255 -44.79 -27.94 -7.50
C ARG A 255 -45.01 -28.12 -6.00
N THR A 256 -44.47 -29.20 -5.41
CA THR A 256 -44.60 -29.46 -3.97
C THR A 256 -43.84 -28.44 -3.14
N TYR A 257 -42.64 -28.05 -3.58
CA TYR A 257 -41.89 -26.95 -2.95
C TYR A 257 -42.70 -25.65 -2.90
N ARG A 258 -43.27 -25.21 -4.03
CA ARG A 258 -44.10 -24.00 -4.10
C ARG A 258 -45.31 -24.09 -3.18
N SER A 259 -45.99 -25.24 -3.17
CA SER A 259 -47.17 -25.46 -2.32
C SER A 259 -46.82 -25.41 -0.83
N LYS A 260 -45.68 -25.99 -0.42
CA LYS A 260 -45.26 -26.00 0.99
C LYS A 260 -44.64 -24.67 1.45
N CYS A 261 -44.02 -23.91 0.55
CA CYS A 261 -43.43 -22.61 0.86
C CYS A 261 -44.43 -21.45 0.85
N ALA A 262 -45.56 -21.59 0.15
CA ALA A 262 -46.62 -20.58 0.13
C ALA A 262 -47.11 -20.15 1.53
N PRO A 263 -47.39 -21.05 2.49
CA PRO A 263 -47.77 -20.65 3.86
C PRO A 263 -46.60 -20.12 4.70
N LEU A 264 -45.35 -20.35 4.30
CA LEU A 264 -44.15 -19.89 5.01
C LEU A 264 -43.67 -18.50 4.56
N HIS A 265 -44.22 -18.00 3.45
CA HIS A 265 -43.84 -16.70 2.89
C HIS A 265 -44.19 -15.54 3.86
N PRO A 266 -43.34 -14.50 3.99
CA PRO A 266 -43.58 -13.37 4.91
C PRO A 266 -44.95 -12.70 4.72
N ASP A 267 -45.46 -12.66 3.49
CA ASP A 267 -46.78 -12.10 3.14
C ASP A 267 -47.99 -13.01 3.42
N TRP A 268 -47.83 -14.18 4.07
CA TRP A 268 -48.94 -15.13 4.32
C TRP A 268 -50.14 -14.51 5.07
N ARG A 269 -49.91 -13.41 5.82
CA ARG A 269 -50.94 -12.60 6.49
C ARG A 269 -51.98 -12.01 5.51
N ARG A 270 -51.67 -11.90 4.21
CA ARG A 270 -52.60 -11.38 3.20
C ARG A 270 -53.49 -12.45 2.56
N THR A 271 -53.07 -13.73 2.58
CA THR A 271 -53.74 -14.83 1.87
C THR A 271 -54.54 -15.76 2.78
N ALA A 272 -54.17 -15.90 4.04
CA ALA A 272 -54.92 -16.69 5.01
C ALA A 272 -55.88 -15.78 5.80
N GLY A 273 -57.06 -15.50 5.23
CA GLY A 273 -58.12 -14.80 5.94
C GLY A 273 -58.32 -15.39 7.34
N GLN A 274 -58.40 -14.52 8.36
CA GLN A 274 -58.38 -14.79 9.80
C GLN A 274 -59.11 -16.09 10.24
N LYS A 275 -58.48 -17.25 10.05
CA LYS A 275 -58.89 -18.52 10.63
C LYS A 275 -57.70 -19.13 11.37
N HIS A 276 -57.80 -18.99 12.69
CA HIS A 276 -57.22 -19.82 13.75
C HIS A 276 -55.72 -19.72 14.12
N SER A 277 -55.52 -19.24 15.37
CA SER A 277 -54.87 -19.92 16.51
C SER A 277 -53.48 -20.56 16.42
N GLN A 278 -52.73 -20.44 15.33
CA GLN A 278 -51.32 -20.86 15.31
C GLN A 278 -50.41 -19.66 15.05
N SER A 279 -49.95 -19.05 16.14
CA SER A 279 -48.84 -18.09 16.12
C SER A 279 -47.55 -18.86 15.84
N TRP A 280 -47.14 -18.91 14.58
CA TRP A 280 -45.85 -19.46 14.20
C TRP A 280 -44.73 -18.46 14.49
N ASP A 281 -43.82 -18.82 15.39
CA ASP A 281 -42.60 -18.06 15.67
C ASP A 281 -41.84 -17.77 14.36
N GLU A 282 -41.44 -16.50 14.17
CA GLU A 282 -40.84 -16.03 12.92
C GLU A 282 -39.51 -16.74 12.59
N ALA A 283 -38.75 -17.08 13.64
CA ALA A 283 -37.54 -17.90 13.52
C ALA A 283 -37.85 -19.29 12.97
N ARG A 284 -38.90 -19.95 13.48
CA ARG A 284 -39.30 -21.31 13.08
C ARG A 284 -39.79 -21.38 11.64
N ARG A 285 -40.55 -20.36 11.18
CA ARG A 285 -40.98 -20.26 9.76
C ARG A 285 -39.79 -20.10 8.81
N THR A 286 -38.83 -19.28 9.21
CA THR A 286 -37.61 -19.05 8.42
C THR A 286 -36.78 -20.32 8.32
N GLU A 287 -36.66 -21.08 9.41
CA GLU A 287 -35.98 -22.38 9.43
C GLU A 287 -36.67 -23.42 8.53
N GLU A 288 -37.99 -23.56 8.60
CA GLU A 288 -38.75 -24.49 7.75
C GLU A 288 -38.65 -24.10 6.26
N PHE A 289 -38.68 -22.81 5.92
CA PHE A 289 -38.50 -22.35 4.55
C PHE A 289 -37.11 -22.69 4.01
N ILE A 290 -36.06 -22.47 4.82
CA ILE A 290 -34.68 -22.81 4.47
C ILE A 290 -34.55 -24.33 4.23
N GLN A 291 -35.15 -25.17 5.09
CA GLN A 291 -35.12 -26.62 4.94
C GLN A 291 -35.78 -27.07 3.61
N LEU A 292 -36.96 -26.54 3.27
CA LEU A 292 -37.65 -26.87 2.02
C LEU A 292 -36.89 -26.39 0.77
N SER A 293 -36.24 -25.22 0.83
CA SER A 293 -35.44 -24.69 -0.27
C SER A 293 -34.22 -25.56 -0.54
N ARG A 294 -33.54 -26.01 0.52
CA ARG A 294 -32.40 -26.93 0.40
C ARG A 294 -32.83 -28.31 -0.08
N ALA A 295 -33.93 -28.84 0.44
CA ALA A 295 -34.49 -30.11 -0.02
C ALA A 295 -34.75 -30.08 -1.54
N ARG A 296 -35.35 -28.99 -2.05
CA ARG A 296 -35.52 -28.80 -3.50
C ARG A 296 -34.19 -28.80 -4.25
N GLU A 297 -33.19 -28.05 -3.80
CA GLU A 297 -31.88 -27.97 -4.46
C GLU A 297 -31.19 -29.33 -4.55
N VAL A 298 -31.21 -30.11 -3.46
CA VAL A 298 -30.64 -31.47 -3.42
C VAL A 298 -31.35 -32.39 -4.41
N LEU A 299 -32.68 -32.38 -4.45
CA LEU A 299 -33.46 -33.24 -5.35
C LEU A 299 -33.29 -32.84 -6.82
N LEU A 300 -33.23 -31.55 -7.14
CA LEU A 300 -33.00 -31.10 -8.51
C LEU A 300 -31.60 -31.47 -9.00
N LYS A 301 -30.58 -31.26 -8.17
CA LYS A 301 -29.22 -31.68 -8.49
C LYS A 301 -29.11 -33.18 -8.69
N TYR A 302 -29.78 -33.98 -7.86
CA TYR A 302 -29.84 -35.43 -8.03
C TYR A 302 -30.46 -35.84 -9.38
N LEU A 303 -31.55 -35.19 -9.80
CA LEU A 303 -32.19 -35.46 -11.10
C LEU A 303 -31.38 -35.01 -12.30
N GLU A 304 -30.59 -33.93 -12.16
CA GLU A 304 -29.63 -33.49 -13.19
C GLU A 304 -28.51 -34.54 -13.38
N GLU A 305 -28.03 -35.12 -12.28
CA GLU A 305 -27.00 -36.17 -12.29
C GLU A 305 -27.56 -37.56 -12.66
N HIS A 306 -28.86 -37.82 -12.43
CA HIS A 306 -29.53 -39.11 -12.66
C HIS A 306 -30.82 -38.97 -13.50
N PRO A 307 -30.73 -38.62 -14.79
CA PRO A 307 -31.90 -38.37 -15.64
C PRO A 307 -32.80 -39.61 -15.81
N ALA A 308 -32.27 -40.83 -15.68
CA ALA A 308 -33.04 -42.08 -15.73
C ALA A 308 -33.96 -42.30 -14.51
N ALA A 309 -33.78 -41.54 -13.43
CA ALA A 309 -34.64 -41.59 -12.25
C ALA A 309 -35.87 -40.67 -12.37
N CYS A 310 -35.99 -39.88 -13.44
CA CYS A 310 -37.15 -39.03 -13.68
C CYS A 310 -38.37 -39.87 -14.09
N ALA A 311 -39.46 -39.80 -13.30
CA ALA A 311 -40.75 -40.39 -13.63
C ALA A 311 -41.52 -39.67 -14.76
N CYS A 312 -40.85 -38.77 -15.50
CA CYS A 312 -41.45 -38.09 -16.63
C CYS A 312 -41.52 -39.05 -17.81
N GLU A 313 -42.68 -39.71 -17.99
CA GLU A 313 -43.01 -40.36 -19.26
C GLU A 313 -42.79 -39.36 -20.39
N HIS A 314 -42.09 -39.78 -21.43
CA HIS A 314 -41.90 -39.00 -22.64
C HIS A 314 -43.28 -38.65 -23.22
N GLY A 315 -43.65 -37.38 -23.13
CA GLY A 315 -44.82 -36.77 -23.77
C GLY A 315 -44.43 -35.44 -24.36
#